data_AF-A0A744ENG7-F1
#
_entry.id   AF-A0A744ENG7-F1
#
_cell.length_a   1.000
_cell.length_b   1.000
_cell.length_c   1.000
_cell.angle_alpha   90.00
_cell.angle_beta   90.00
_cell.angle_gamma   90.00
#
_symmetry.space_group_name_H-M   'P 1'
#
loop_
_entity.id
_entity.type
_entity.pdbx_description
1 polymer ?
#
loop_
_entity_poly.entity_id
_entity_poly.type
_entity_poly.pdbx_seq_one_letter_code
_entity_poly.pdbx_strand_id
1 'polypeptide(L)'
;MRVVLFLLLSFSWSVSAEVLNLNNVPVRDFIEWYSVRTGQAIIVPPLVTGTVTVFNYRVEDDGIKALFDSVMLGLGYGVLPGNPALIVSLDVSAPLN
;
A
#
# COMPACT_ATOMS: atom_id res chain seq x y z
N MET A 1 -24.31 -3.02 -42.97
CA MET A 1 -23.16 -2.68 -42.09
C MET A 1 -23.52 -1.53 -41.16
N ARG A 2 -24.48 -1.72 -40.24
CA ARG A 2 -24.91 -0.69 -39.26
C ARG A 2 -25.24 -1.25 -37.86
N VAL A 3 -25.46 -2.57 -37.77
CA VAL A 3 -25.88 -3.23 -36.52
C VAL A 3 -24.68 -3.64 -35.64
N VAL A 4 -23.50 -3.85 -36.23
CA VAL A 4 -22.29 -4.29 -35.48
C VAL A 4 -21.73 -3.19 -34.57
N LEU A 5 -22.02 -1.91 -34.84
CA LEU A 5 -21.47 -0.79 -34.07
C LEU A 5 -22.12 -0.62 -32.68
N PHE A 6 -23.32 -1.15 -32.46
CA PHE A 6 -24.03 -1.00 -31.18
C PHE A 6 -23.63 -2.03 -30.12
N LEU A 7 -22.96 -3.13 -30.50
CA LEU A 7 -22.61 -4.21 -29.56
C LEU A 7 -21.32 -3.94 -28.76
N LEU A 8 -20.54 -2.92 -29.14
CA LEU A 8 -19.22 -2.62 -28.56
C LEU A 8 -19.23 -1.65 -27.37
N LEU A 9 -20.38 -1.12 -26.97
CA LEU A 9 -20.50 -0.05 -25.96
C LEU A 9 -20.80 -0.52 -24.53
N SER A 10 -20.79 -1.83 -24.25
CA SER A 10 -21.16 -2.38 -22.94
C SER A 10 -19.97 -2.85 -22.10
N PHE A 11 -18.82 -2.19 -22.19
CA PHE A 11 -17.74 -2.37 -21.23
C PHE A 11 -17.87 -1.31 -20.12
N SER A 12 -18.81 -1.52 -19.20
CA SER A 12 -18.88 -0.73 -17.98
C SER A 12 -17.82 -1.24 -17.00
N TRP A 13 -16.75 -0.48 -16.79
CA TRP A 13 -15.83 -0.71 -15.69
C TRP A 13 -16.58 -0.50 -14.37
N SER A 14 -16.84 -1.58 -13.65
CA SER A 14 -17.33 -1.50 -12.27
C SER A 14 -16.14 -1.14 -11.38
N VAL A 15 -15.97 0.15 -11.09
CA VAL A 15 -15.03 0.62 -10.06
C VAL A 15 -15.69 0.36 -8.71
N SER A 16 -15.29 -0.72 -8.06
CA SER A 16 -15.69 -1.02 -6.67
C SER A 16 -14.63 -0.49 -5.73
N ALA A 17 -14.92 0.61 -5.04
CA ALA A 17 -14.04 1.14 -4.00
C ALA A 17 -14.11 0.24 -2.76
N GLU A 18 -13.01 -0.45 -2.46
CA GLU A 18 -12.89 -1.31 -1.29
C GLU A 18 -12.60 -0.45 -0.04
N VAL A 19 -13.32 -0.69 1.05
CA VAL A 19 -13.05 -0.04 2.33
C VAL A 19 -12.01 -0.86 3.08
N LEU A 20 -10.84 -0.28 3.29
CA LEU A 20 -9.79 -0.89 4.10
C LEU A 20 -10.05 -0.61 5.58
N ASN A 21 -10.18 -1.68 6.35
CA ASN A 21 -10.28 -1.63 7.80
C ASN A 21 -9.26 -2.60 8.41
N LEU A 22 -8.21 -2.04 8.99
CA LEU A 22 -7.15 -2.79 9.66
C LEU A 22 -7.28 -2.52 11.15
N ASN A 23 -7.39 -3.59 11.95
CA ASN A 23 -7.48 -3.47 13.40
C ASN A 23 -6.36 -4.27 14.05
N ASN A 24 -5.43 -3.56 14.66
CA ASN A 24 -4.28 -4.13 15.38
C ASN A 24 -3.49 -5.15 14.53
N VAL A 25 -3.30 -4.85 13.25
CA VAL A 25 -2.61 -5.72 12.30
C VAL A 25 -1.09 -5.56 12.46
N PRO A 26 -0.29 -6.63 12.50
CA PRO A 26 1.16 -6.49 12.51
C PRO A 26 1.67 -5.64 11.34
N VAL A 27 2.64 -4.76 11.59
CA VAL A 27 3.17 -3.87 10.53
C VAL A 27 3.71 -4.66 9.34
N ARG A 28 4.29 -5.84 9.58
CA ARG A 28 4.79 -6.73 8.51
C ARG A 28 3.67 -7.22 7.60
N ASP A 29 2.55 -7.64 8.17
CA ASP A 29 1.38 -8.11 7.43
C ASP A 29 0.78 -6.96 6.60
N PHE A 30 0.80 -5.73 7.13
CA PHE A 30 0.40 -4.55 6.36
C PHE A 30 1.35 -4.26 5.18
N ILE A 31 2.66 -4.38 5.37
CA ILE A 31 3.64 -4.20 4.30
C ILE A 31 3.50 -5.30 3.24
N GLU A 32 3.28 -6.54 3.66
CA GLU A 32 3.01 -7.67 2.76
C GLU A 32 1.74 -7.43 1.95
N TRP A 33 0.65 -7.04 2.60
CA TRP A 33 -0.60 -6.69 1.93
C TRP A 33 -0.38 -5.62 0.85
N TYR A 34 0.37 -4.55 1.16
CA TYR A 34 0.68 -3.50 0.20
C TYR A 34 1.53 -4.02 -0.98
N SER A 35 2.55 -4.86 -0.70
CA SER A 35 3.40 -5.45 -1.73
C SER A 35 2.59 -6.35 -2.68
N VAL A 36 1.72 -7.20 -2.15
CA VAL A 36 0.83 -8.06 -2.95
C VAL A 36 -0.16 -7.23 -3.76
N ARG A 37 -0.75 -6.19 -3.17
CA ARG A 37 -1.76 -5.36 -3.83
C ARG A 37 -1.18 -4.51 -4.97
N THR A 38 0.05 -4.02 -4.82
CA THR A 38 0.71 -3.15 -5.80
C THR A 38 1.65 -3.88 -6.76
N GLY A 39 2.06 -5.10 -6.43
CA GLY A 39 3.13 -5.83 -7.12
C GLY A 39 4.53 -5.26 -6.87
N GLN A 40 4.69 -4.29 -5.96
CA GLN A 40 5.98 -3.69 -5.66
C GLN A 40 6.77 -4.58 -4.69
N ALA A 41 7.99 -4.96 -5.05
CA ALA A 41 8.91 -5.67 -4.16
C ALA A 41 9.46 -4.72 -3.07
N ILE A 42 9.51 -5.19 -1.81
CA ILE A 42 9.91 -4.38 -0.64
C ILE A 42 10.90 -5.14 0.24
N ILE A 43 11.99 -4.47 0.63
CA ILE A 43 12.93 -4.94 1.65
C ILE A 43 12.50 -4.39 3.00
N VAL A 44 12.26 -5.30 3.95
CA VAL A 44 11.83 -5.00 5.32
C VAL A 44 12.94 -5.35 6.33
N PRO A 45 13.53 -4.37 7.03
CA PRO A 45 14.52 -4.65 8.07
C PRO A 45 13.98 -5.54 9.21
N PRO A 46 14.81 -6.34 9.89
CA PRO A 46 14.38 -7.19 11.01
C PRO A 46 13.71 -6.43 12.16
N LEU A 47 14.14 -5.18 12.39
CA LEU A 47 13.69 -4.35 13.50
C LEU A 47 12.31 -3.70 13.28
N VAL A 48 11.69 -3.87 12.10
CA VAL A 48 10.32 -3.41 11.85
C VAL A 48 9.34 -4.28 12.64
N THR A 49 8.72 -3.68 13.65
CA THR A 49 7.83 -4.34 14.62
C THR A 49 6.66 -3.42 15.00
N GLY A 50 5.70 -3.93 15.76
CA GLY A 50 4.50 -3.20 16.19
C GLY A 50 3.26 -3.51 15.36
N THR A 51 2.20 -2.74 15.59
CA THR A 51 0.88 -2.94 14.98
C THR A 51 0.35 -1.64 14.37
N VAL A 52 -0.43 -1.77 13.30
CA VAL A 52 -1.15 -0.69 12.65
C VAL A 52 -2.65 -0.88 12.79
N THR A 53 -3.35 0.23 13.01
CA THR A 53 -4.81 0.30 12.93
C THR A 53 -5.18 1.42 11.97
N VAL A 54 -5.98 1.11 10.95
CA VAL A 54 -6.49 2.05 9.94
C VAL A 54 -7.99 1.86 9.86
N PHE A 55 -8.76 2.91 10.18
CA PHE A 55 -10.22 2.87 10.11
C PHE A 55 -10.74 3.59 8.88
N ASN A 56 -11.73 2.98 8.22
CA ASN A 56 -12.60 3.62 7.24
C ASN A 56 -11.86 4.33 6.08
N TYR A 57 -10.72 3.77 5.63
CA TYR A 57 -10.00 4.32 4.48
C TYR A 57 -10.59 3.75 3.19
N ARG A 58 -11.15 4.62 2.35
CA ARG A 58 -11.60 4.23 1.02
C ARG A 58 -10.38 4.12 0.12
N VAL A 59 -10.06 2.90 -0.29
CA VAL A 59 -8.93 2.65 -1.17
C VAL A 59 -9.38 2.92 -2.60
N GLU A 60 -8.91 4.04 -3.16
CA GLU A 60 -8.88 4.28 -4.59
C GLU A 60 -7.53 3.76 -5.12
N ASP A 61 -7.49 3.21 -6.35
CA ASP A 61 -6.32 2.48 -6.87
C ASP A 61 -5.04 3.34 -6.93
N ASP A 62 -5.17 4.67 -7.03
CA ASP A 62 -4.08 5.65 -7.00
C ASP A 62 -3.68 6.09 -5.58
N GLY A 63 -4.56 5.91 -4.59
CA GLY A 63 -4.38 6.33 -3.21
C GLY A 63 -3.65 5.33 -2.30
N ILE A 64 -3.43 4.09 -2.76
CA ILE A 64 -2.78 3.02 -1.97
C ILE A 64 -1.36 3.40 -1.55
N LYS A 65 -0.58 3.99 -2.48
CA LYS A 65 0.79 4.41 -2.18
C LYS A 65 0.82 5.52 -1.13
N ALA A 66 -0.05 6.52 -1.26
CA ALA A 66 -0.12 7.62 -0.31
C ALA A 66 -0.50 7.13 1.10
N LEU A 67 -1.42 6.17 1.20
CA LEU A 67 -1.74 5.51 2.47
C LEU A 67 -0.50 4.81 3.05
N PHE A 68 0.17 4.00 2.25
CA PHE A 68 1.34 3.23 2.69
C PHE A 68 2.45 4.15 3.22
N ASP A 69 2.82 5.18 2.44
CA ASP A 69 3.82 6.17 2.84
C ASP A 69 3.43 6.86 4.15
N SER A 70 2.15 7.22 4.31
CA SER A 70 1.64 7.90 5.52
C SER A 70 1.68 7.01 6.75
N VAL A 71 1.30 5.74 6.62
CA VAL A 71 1.34 4.76 7.71
C VAL A 71 2.79 4.50 8.14
N MET A 72 3.70 4.31 7.17
CA MET A 72 5.13 4.11 7.46
C MET A 72 5.73 5.31 8.17
N LEU A 73 5.45 6.52 7.68
CA LEU A 73 5.91 7.75 8.31
C LEU A 73 5.38 7.89 9.74
N GLY A 74 4.09 7.61 9.97
CA GLY A 74 3.49 7.65 11.31
C GLY A 74 4.09 6.65 12.30
N LEU A 75 4.67 5.56 11.81
CA LEU A 75 5.38 4.55 12.59
C LEU A 75 6.87 4.86 12.77
N GLY A 76 7.36 5.99 12.25
CA GLY A 76 8.77 6.37 12.32
C GLY A 76 9.66 5.68 11.27
N TYR A 77 9.07 5.22 10.17
CA TYR A 77 9.79 4.61 9.05
C TYR A 77 9.68 5.45 7.77
N GLY A 78 10.77 5.51 7.01
CA GLY A 78 10.81 6.06 5.66
C GLY A 78 10.77 4.95 4.62
N VAL A 79 10.24 5.26 3.45
CA VAL A 79 10.24 4.36 2.29
C VAL A 79 11.12 4.98 1.20
N LEU A 80 12.28 4.38 0.97
CA LEU A 80 13.17 4.79 -0.13
C LEU A 80 12.68 4.16 -1.44
N PRO A 81 12.49 4.97 -2.50
CA PRO A 81 12.06 4.45 -3.79
C PRO A 81 13.15 3.58 -4.41
N GLY A 82 12.74 2.48 -5.05
CA GLY A 82 13.64 1.52 -5.68
C GLY A 82 12.87 0.31 -6.21
N ASN A 83 13.61 -0.64 -6.80
CA ASN A 83 13.10 -1.97 -7.14
C ASN A 83 14.12 -3.03 -6.69
N PRO A 84 13.98 -3.58 -5.46
CA PRO A 84 12.90 -3.36 -4.50
C PRO A 84 12.97 -2.00 -3.77
N ALA A 85 11.84 -1.52 -3.25
CA ALA A 85 11.81 -0.38 -2.32
C ALA A 85 12.36 -0.79 -0.94
N LEU A 86 12.95 0.16 -0.22
CA LEU A 86 13.61 -0.12 1.05
C LEU A 86 12.93 0.65 2.20
N ILE A 87 12.56 -0.07 3.27
CA ILE A 87 12.11 0.54 4.51
C ILE A 87 13.32 0.90 5.36
N VAL A 88 13.37 2.13 5.85
CA VAL A 88 14.42 2.64 6.75
C VAL A 88 13.80 3.20 8.01
N SER A 89 14.48 3.07 9.16
CA SER A 89 14.07 3.77 10.37
C SER A 89 14.44 5.25 10.25
N LEU A 90 13.53 6.13 10.65
CA LEU A 90 13.76 7.58 10.73
C LEU A 90 14.28 8.00 12.11
N ASP A 91 14.45 7.05 13.04
CA ASP A 91 15.10 7.33 14.30
C ASP A 91 16.57 7.71 14.03
N VAL A 92 16.88 8.99 14.24
CA VAL A 92 18.23 9.58 14.11
C VAL A 92 19.22 8.95 15.12
N SER A 93 18.73 8.10 16.04
CA SER A 93 19.53 7.38 17.03
C SER A 93 20.04 6.01 16.57
N ALA A 94 19.59 5.49 15.41
CA ALA A 94 20.00 4.15 14.98
C ALA A 94 21.50 4.14 14.62
N PRO A 95 22.35 3.38 15.34
CA PRO A 95 23.77 3.35 15.04
C PRO A 95 23.98 2.76 13.65
N LEU A 96 24.72 3.50 12.81
CA LEU A 96 25.29 2.98 11.57
C LEU A 96 26.26 1.87 11.96
N ASN A 97 25.85 0.61 11.77
CA ASN A 97 26.74 -0.53 11.86
C ASN A 97 26.79 -1.22 10.49
#